data_AF-A0A958G5G3-F1
#
_entry.id   AF-A0A958G5G3-F1
#
_cell.length_a   1.000
_cell.length_b   1.000
_cell.length_c   1.000
_cell.angle_alpha   90.00
_cell.angle_beta   90.00
_cell.angle_gamma   90.00
#
_symmetry.space_group_name_H-M   'P 1'
#
loop_
_entity.id
_entity.type
_entity.pdbx_description
1 polymer ?
#
loop_
_entity_poly.entity_id
_entity_poly.type
_entity_poly.pdbx_seq_one_letter_code
_entity_poly.pdbx_strand_id
1 'polypeptide(L)'
;MKRQTYMKIAMALIPFLFLLLLEGGLRLWGGFAREPLFREVRQLGKALYQVNPEVARRYFGPGTVALPTLYPETFAREKSSQIYRIFCLGGSTTAGFPFDGQVPFPQQLRYLLSETYPEKRFEVINLGITAVNSYTVLDLLPEVLAQSPDLIVIYMGHNEFYGAYGSASAVSLGQSGG
;
A
#
# COMPACT_ATOMS: atom_id res chain seq x y z
N MET A 1 -5.18 16.27 -53.69
CA MET A 1 -4.01 16.14 -52.79
C MET A 1 -4.37 16.33 -51.30
N LYS A 2 -4.92 17.48 -50.88
CA LYS A 2 -5.26 17.74 -49.46
C LYS A 2 -6.18 16.69 -48.78
N ARG A 3 -7.22 16.21 -49.47
CA ARG A 3 -8.15 15.17 -48.96
C ARG A 3 -7.47 13.85 -48.59
N GLN A 4 -6.49 13.41 -49.38
CA GLN A 4 -5.74 12.18 -49.08
C GLN A 4 -4.79 12.38 -47.89
N THR A 5 -4.21 13.56 -47.74
CA THR A 5 -3.41 13.92 -46.57
C THR A 5 -4.25 13.89 -45.28
N TYR A 6 -5.47 14.45 -45.30
CA TYR A 6 -6.37 14.39 -44.15
C TYR A 6 -6.78 12.96 -43.79
N MET A 7 -7.07 12.10 -44.77
CA MET A 7 -7.39 10.69 -44.50
C MET A 7 -6.23 9.94 -43.87
N LYS A 8 -4.99 10.15 -44.35
CA LYS A 8 -3.79 9.53 -43.76
C LYS A 8 -3.56 9.99 -42.32
N ILE A 9 -3.72 11.29 -42.05
CA ILE A 9 -3.61 11.85 -40.70
C ILE A 9 -4.71 11.26 -39.79
N ALA A 10 -5.96 11.21 -40.26
CA ALA A 10 -7.06 10.63 -39.48
C ALA A 10 -6.80 9.16 -39.15
N MET A 11 -6.39 8.34 -40.13
CA MET A 11 -6.05 6.93 -39.90
C MET A 11 -4.92 6.75 -38.88
N ALA A 12 -3.93 7.66 -38.87
CA ALA A 12 -2.86 7.63 -37.89
C ALA A 12 -3.33 8.04 -36.48
N LEU A 13 -4.25 9.00 -36.36
CA LEU A 13 -4.70 9.55 -35.08
C LEU A 13 -5.84 8.77 -34.40
N ILE A 14 -6.70 8.11 -35.17
CA ILE A 14 -7.82 7.31 -34.66
C ILE A 14 -7.42 6.31 -33.56
N PRO A 15 -6.36 5.48 -33.69
CA PRO A 15 -6.01 4.53 -32.63
C PRO A 15 -5.59 5.23 -31.34
N PHE A 16 -4.87 6.35 -31.42
CA PHE A 16 -4.49 7.12 -30.22
C PHE A 16 -5.71 7.77 -29.57
N LEU A 17 -6.62 8.33 -30.36
CA LEU A 17 -7.87 8.88 -29.84
C LEU A 17 -8.72 7.79 -29.16
N PHE A 18 -8.80 6.60 -29.76
CA PHE A 18 -9.48 5.46 -29.16
C PHE A 18 -8.86 5.07 -27.81
N LEU A 19 -7.52 4.94 -27.74
CA LEU A 19 -6.83 4.62 -26.49
C LEU A 19 -7.03 5.70 -25.42
N LEU A 20 -6.97 6.98 -25.80
CA LEU A 20 -7.21 8.10 -24.88
C LEU A 20 -8.65 8.11 -24.34
N LEU A 21 -9.64 7.86 -25.21
CA LEU A 21 -11.04 7.77 -24.81
C LEU A 21 -11.31 6.54 -23.95
N LEU A 22 -10.70 5.40 -24.27
CA LEU A 22 -10.80 4.19 -23.47
C LEU A 22 -10.19 4.40 -22.08
N GLU A 23 -8.96 4.91 -22.00
CA GLU A 23 -8.29 5.22 -20.74
C GLU A 23 -9.09 6.25 -19.92
N GLY A 24 -9.55 7.33 -20.56
CA GLY A 24 -10.39 8.34 -19.91
C GLY A 24 -11.70 7.74 -19.38
N GLY A 25 -12.35 6.88 -20.18
CA GLY A 25 -13.54 6.14 -19.79
C GLY A 25 -13.28 5.23 -18.58
N LEU A 26 -12.18 4.46 -18.60
CA LEU A 26 -11.81 3.56 -17.49
C LEU A 26 -11.47 4.34 -16.21
N ARG A 27 -10.78 5.48 -16.32
CA ARG A 27 -10.47 6.37 -15.18
C ARG A 27 -11.73 6.95 -14.55
N LEU A 28 -12.75 7.28 -15.35
CA LEU A 28 -14.02 7.83 -14.88
C LEU A 28 -15.00 6.76 -14.37
N TRP A 29 -14.92 5.52 -14.90
CA TRP A 29 -15.84 4.43 -14.54
C TRP A 29 -15.71 4.00 -13.07
N GLY A 30 -14.56 4.25 -12.42
CA GLY A 30 -14.40 4.00 -10.98
C GLY A 30 -14.42 2.52 -10.56
N GLY A 31 -14.60 1.59 -11.49
CA GLY A 31 -14.60 0.14 -11.24
C GLY A 31 -13.27 -0.43 -10.74
N PHE A 32 -12.20 0.38 -10.73
CA PHE A 32 -10.87 0.04 -10.22
C PHE A 32 -10.53 0.83 -8.94
N ALA A 33 -11.53 1.25 -8.17
CA ALA A 33 -11.30 1.94 -6.90
C ALA A 33 -10.40 1.10 -5.99
N ARG A 34 -9.20 1.63 -5.74
CA ARG A 34 -8.15 0.96 -4.98
C ARG A 34 -8.40 1.17 -3.49
N GLU A 35 -8.44 0.09 -2.71
CA GLU A 35 -8.58 0.15 -1.25
C GLU A 35 -7.53 1.09 -0.66
N PRO A 36 -7.84 2.21 0.02
CA PRO A 36 -6.80 3.14 0.49
C PRO A 36 -5.92 2.50 1.56
N LEU A 37 -4.63 2.87 1.65
CA LEU A 37 -3.73 2.36 2.69
C LEU A 37 -4.12 2.87 4.08
N PHE A 38 -4.58 4.12 4.15
CA PHE A 38 -5.02 4.76 5.38
C PHE A 38 -6.47 5.24 5.27
N ARG A 39 -7.25 5.07 6.33
CA ARG A 39 -8.61 5.59 6.46
C ARG A 39 -8.64 6.63 7.59
N GLU A 40 -9.36 7.72 7.37
CA GLU A 40 -9.56 8.72 8.43
C GLU A 40 -10.59 8.18 9.45
N VAL A 41 -10.22 8.24 10.72
CA VAL A 41 -11.08 7.84 11.84
C VAL A 41 -11.10 8.95 12.89
N ARG A 42 -12.22 9.07 13.61
CA ARG A 42 -12.32 9.96 14.78
C ARG A 42 -12.34 9.13 16.04
N GLN A 43 -11.38 9.37 16.93
CA GLN A 43 -11.30 8.72 18.23
C GLN A 43 -11.18 9.79 19.31
N LEU A 44 -12.10 9.78 20.28
CA LEU A 44 -12.14 10.74 21.39
C LEU A 44 -12.05 12.22 20.93
N GLY A 45 -12.76 12.55 19.84
CA GLY A 45 -12.78 13.90 19.26
C GLY A 45 -11.54 14.31 18.45
N LYS A 46 -10.53 13.44 18.34
CA LYS A 46 -9.32 13.68 17.54
C LYS A 46 -9.41 12.97 16.19
N ALA A 47 -9.01 13.66 15.12
CA ALA A 47 -8.88 13.07 13.80
C ALA A 47 -7.54 12.30 13.72
N LEU A 48 -7.62 11.02 13.39
CA LEU A 48 -6.49 10.10 13.25
C LEU A 48 -6.56 9.43 11.88
N TYR A 49 -5.41 8.97 11.40
CA TYR A 49 -5.37 7.95 10.36
C TYR A 49 -5.29 6.58 10.99
N GLN A 50 -5.96 5.61 10.38
CA GLN A 50 -5.91 4.19 10.72
C GLN A 50 -5.40 3.42 9.51
N VAL A 51 -4.50 2.47 9.72
CA VAL A 51 -4.10 1.50 8.70
C VAL A 51 -5.34 0.71 8.27
N ASN A 52 -5.62 0.66 6.96
CA ASN A 52 -6.75 -0.10 6.43
C ASN A 52 -6.43 -1.61 6.50
N PRO A 53 -7.14 -2.40 7.33
CA PRO A 53 -6.90 -3.84 7.43
C PRO A 53 -7.15 -4.59 6.11
N GLU A 54 -7.95 -3.99 5.22
CA GLU A 54 -8.35 -4.56 3.94
C GLU A 54 -7.44 -4.15 2.77
N VAL A 55 -6.35 -3.40 3.03
CA VAL A 55 -5.43 -2.97 1.96
C VAL A 55 -4.80 -4.16 1.21
N ALA A 56 -4.72 -5.32 1.85
CA ALA A 56 -4.27 -6.57 1.24
C ALA A 56 -5.14 -7.01 0.05
N ARG A 57 -6.41 -6.59 -0.03
CA ARG A 57 -7.30 -6.85 -1.19
C ARG A 57 -6.80 -6.26 -2.50
N ARG A 58 -5.85 -5.30 -2.45
CA ARG A 58 -5.14 -4.83 -3.64
C ARG A 58 -4.38 -5.94 -4.35
N TYR A 59 -3.95 -6.96 -3.62
CA TYR A 59 -3.02 -7.99 -4.08
C TYR A 59 -3.64 -9.39 -4.05
N PHE A 60 -4.58 -9.64 -3.13
CA PHE A 60 -5.20 -10.95 -2.96
C PHE A 60 -6.68 -10.91 -3.36
N GLY A 61 -7.08 -11.82 -4.27
CA GLY A 61 -8.45 -11.93 -4.74
C GLY A 61 -9.37 -12.59 -3.71
N PRO A 62 -10.68 -12.29 -3.70
CA PRO A 62 -11.63 -12.93 -2.78
C PRO A 62 -11.57 -14.46 -2.92
N GLY A 63 -11.43 -15.17 -1.79
CA GLY A 63 -11.51 -16.64 -1.76
C GLY A 63 -10.26 -17.42 -2.19
N THR A 64 -9.17 -16.76 -2.61
CA THR A 64 -7.91 -17.45 -2.98
C THR A 64 -7.03 -17.81 -1.78
N VAL A 65 -6.97 -16.96 -0.76
CA VAL A 65 -6.16 -17.16 0.45
C VAL A 65 -6.84 -16.43 1.63
N ALA A 66 -6.58 -16.85 2.87
CA ALA A 66 -6.93 -16.03 4.03
C ALA A 66 -6.23 -14.67 3.92
N LEU A 67 -6.99 -13.58 3.93
CA LEU A 67 -6.47 -12.22 3.80
C LEU A 67 -5.54 -11.91 4.98
N PRO A 68 -4.27 -11.56 4.74
CA PRO A 68 -3.43 -11.03 5.79
C PRO A 68 -3.93 -9.64 6.17
N THR A 69 -4.62 -9.55 7.30
CA THR A 69 -5.11 -8.29 7.84
C THR A 69 -3.98 -7.60 8.58
N LEU A 70 -3.79 -6.32 8.28
CA LEU A 70 -2.91 -5.48 9.08
C LEU A 70 -3.62 -5.13 10.39
N TYR A 71 -2.84 -4.99 11.46
CA TYR A 71 -3.37 -4.41 12.68
C TYR A 71 -3.87 -2.99 12.41
N PRO A 72 -5.07 -2.62 12.88
CA PRO A 72 -5.69 -1.32 12.63
C PRO A 72 -5.04 -0.22 13.50
N GLU A 73 -3.73 -0.09 13.41
CA GLU A 73 -2.92 0.89 14.12
C GLU A 73 -3.33 2.31 13.70
N THR A 74 -3.40 3.21 14.69
CA THR A 74 -3.75 4.60 14.47
C THR A 74 -2.58 5.54 14.73
N PHE A 75 -2.51 6.62 13.97
CA PHE A 75 -1.51 7.67 14.11
C PHE A 75 -2.12 9.04 13.81
N ALA A 76 -1.44 10.11 14.22
CA ALA A 76 -1.98 11.46 14.08
C ALA A 76 -2.19 11.84 12.61
N ARG A 77 -3.38 12.37 12.28
CA ARG A 77 -3.67 12.91 10.94
C ARG A 77 -2.70 14.05 10.59
N GLU A 78 -2.48 14.95 11.55
CA GLU A 78 -1.52 16.05 11.43
C GLU A 78 -0.30 15.75 12.31
N LYS A 79 0.88 15.76 11.68
CA LYS A 79 2.14 15.51 12.37
C LYS A 79 2.62 16.82 13.02
N SER A 80 2.69 16.85 14.34
CA SER A 80 3.36 17.93 15.07
C SER A 80 4.88 17.75 15.07
N SER A 81 5.63 18.82 15.35
CA SER A 81 7.10 18.79 15.44
C SER A 81 7.64 17.89 16.57
N GLN A 82 6.79 17.48 17.51
CA GLN A 82 7.15 16.58 18.62
C GLN A 82 7.01 15.10 18.25
N ILE A 83 6.42 14.79 17.09
CA ILE A 83 6.19 13.43 16.62
C ILE A 83 7.32 13.01 15.69
N TYR A 84 7.96 11.88 16.02
CA TYR A 84 8.85 11.16 15.13
C TYR A 84 8.12 9.95 14.53
N ARG A 85 7.89 9.96 13.23
CA ARG A 85 7.03 9.01 12.51
C ARG A 85 7.86 8.01 11.71
N ILE A 86 7.69 6.73 12.05
CA ILE A 86 8.41 5.59 11.49
C ILE A 86 7.40 4.66 10.83
N PHE A 87 7.63 4.29 9.57
CA PHE A 87 6.86 3.23 8.92
C PHE A 87 7.74 2.02 8.67
N CYS A 88 7.27 0.86 9.11
CA CYS A 88 7.94 -0.41 8.90
C CYS A 88 7.21 -1.19 7.80
N LEU A 89 7.84 -1.36 6.64
CA LEU A 89 7.30 -2.11 5.52
C LEU A 89 7.99 -3.47 5.39
N GLY A 90 7.22 -4.48 5.00
CA GLY A 90 7.78 -5.78 4.72
C GLY A 90 6.77 -6.89 4.65
N GLY A 91 7.28 -8.10 4.85
CA GLY A 91 6.57 -9.36 4.62
C GLY A 91 5.96 -9.90 5.89
N SER A 92 5.88 -11.23 5.96
CA SER A 92 5.43 -11.96 7.16
C SER A 92 6.21 -11.61 8.42
N THR A 93 7.54 -11.42 8.33
CA THR A 93 8.38 -11.05 9.48
C THR A 93 8.05 -9.67 10.03
N THR A 94 7.76 -8.70 9.15
CA THR A 94 7.35 -7.35 9.56
C THR A 94 5.94 -7.38 10.12
N ALA A 95 5.04 -8.13 9.49
CA ALA A 95 3.67 -8.33 9.96
C ALA A 95 3.62 -8.99 11.35
N GLY A 96 4.56 -9.90 11.63
CA GLY A 96 4.65 -10.64 12.90
C GLY A 96 4.33 -12.12 12.79
N PHE A 97 3.92 -12.61 11.62
CA PHE A 97 3.40 -13.97 11.45
C PHE A 97 4.40 -15.05 11.95
N PRO A 98 3.92 -16.07 12.69
CA PRO A 98 2.54 -16.36 13.07
C PRO A 98 2.11 -15.74 14.41
N PHE A 99 2.87 -14.78 14.93
CA PHE A 99 2.66 -14.19 16.25
C PHE A 99 1.92 -12.85 16.18
N ASP A 100 1.11 -12.63 17.21
CA ASP A 100 0.24 -11.47 17.33
C ASP A 100 0.73 -10.48 18.39
N GLY A 101 0.12 -9.30 18.42
CA GLY A 101 0.30 -8.34 19.52
C GLY A 101 1.67 -7.67 19.53
N GLN A 102 2.44 -7.83 20.62
CA GLN A 102 3.70 -7.10 20.84
C GLN A 102 4.94 -7.78 20.24
N VAL A 103 4.76 -8.95 19.63
CA VAL A 103 5.88 -9.74 19.08
C VAL A 103 6.55 -9.12 17.85
N PRO A 104 5.84 -8.51 16.87
CA PRO A 104 6.46 -7.95 15.68
C PRO A 104 7.55 -6.92 16.02
N PHE A 105 8.67 -6.92 15.29
CA PHE A 105 9.76 -5.98 15.56
C PHE A 105 9.33 -4.50 15.55
N PRO A 106 8.33 -4.03 14.76
CA PRO A 106 7.88 -2.65 14.84
C PRO A 106 7.30 -2.30 16.22
N GLN A 107 6.65 -3.27 16.89
CA GLN A 107 6.11 -3.08 18.24
C GLN A 107 7.22 -3.05 19.29
N GLN A 108 8.21 -3.94 19.15
CA GLN A 108 9.40 -3.91 20.00
C GLN A 108 10.19 -2.61 19.83
N LEU A 109 10.35 -2.14 18.58
CA LEU A 109 10.99 -0.86 18.26
C LEU A 109 10.25 0.32 18.91
N ARG A 110 8.91 0.33 18.84
CA ARG A 110 8.09 1.35 19.49
C ARG A 110 8.33 1.38 21.00
N TYR A 111 8.31 0.22 21.64
CA TYR A 111 8.56 0.09 23.07
C TYR A 111 9.95 0.60 23.45
N LEU A 112 11.00 0.11 22.77
CA LEU A 112 12.39 0.50 23.05
C LEU A 112 12.62 2.00 22.86
N LEU A 113 12.04 2.61 21.81
CA LEU A 113 12.15 4.05 21.56
C LEU A 113 11.45 4.88 22.64
N SER A 114 10.26 4.46 23.07
CA SER A 114 9.52 5.13 24.13
C SER A 114 10.25 5.06 25.48
N GLU A 115 10.85 3.92 25.82
CA GLU A 115 11.65 3.77 27.05
C GLU A 115 12.94 4.58 26.99
N THR A 116 13.61 4.61 25.84
CA THR A 116 14.91 5.30 25.69
C THR A 116 14.76 6.82 25.63
N TYR A 117 13.66 7.32 25.08
CA TYR A 117 13.42 8.75 24.85
C TYR A 117 12.01 9.16 25.31
N PRO A 118 11.75 9.19 26.63
CA PRO A 118 10.40 9.41 27.18
C PRO A 118 9.81 10.80 26.83
N GLU A 119 10.67 11.79 26.58
CA GLU A 119 10.26 13.16 26.19
C GLU A 119 9.88 13.29 24.71
N LYS A 120 10.08 12.23 23.90
CA LYS A 120 9.75 12.22 22.47
C LYS A 120 8.58 11.29 22.19
N ARG A 121 7.70 11.72 21.30
CA ARG A 121 6.57 10.89 20.85
C ARG A 121 6.94 10.16 19.57
N PHE A 122 7.00 8.84 19.62
CA PHE A 122 7.20 8.01 18.44
C PHE A 122 5.88 7.44 17.93
N GLU A 123 5.65 7.57 16.64
CA GLU A 123 4.63 6.81 15.91
C GLU A 123 5.38 5.76 15.10
N VAL A 124 5.28 4.49 15.48
CA VAL A 124 5.86 3.37 14.73
C VAL A 124 4.71 2.56 14.16
N ILE A 125 4.52 2.64 12.85
CA ILE A 125 3.38 2.04 12.14
C ILE A 125 3.86 0.77 11.45
N ASN A 126 3.24 -0.36 11.78
CA ASN A 126 3.48 -1.62 11.10
C ASN A 126 2.63 -1.73 9.81
N LEU A 127 3.31 -1.76 8.66
CA LEU A 127 2.70 -1.96 7.34
C LEU A 127 3.10 -3.32 6.72
N GLY A 128 3.51 -4.28 7.55
CA GLY A 128 3.84 -5.62 7.10
C GLY A 128 2.62 -6.36 6.56
N ILE A 129 2.76 -7.01 5.40
CA ILE A 129 1.74 -7.88 4.81
C ILE A 129 2.37 -9.24 4.57
N THR A 130 1.72 -10.33 4.98
CA THR A 130 2.30 -11.66 4.75
C THR A 130 2.25 -12.02 3.25
N ALA A 131 3.16 -12.89 2.81
CA ALA A 131 3.23 -13.39 1.42
C ALA A 131 3.38 -12.32 0.31
N VAL A 132 3.83 -11.11 0.65
CA VAL A 132 4.13 -10.04 -0.33
C VAL A 132 5.63 -9.90 -0.58
N ASN A 133 5.98 -9.24 -1.69
CA ASN A 133 7.35 -8.96 -2.16
C ASN A 133 7.61 -7.45 -2.29
N SER A 134 8.77 -7.10 -2.84
CA SER A 134 9.19 -5.70 -3.04
C SER A 134 8.25 -4.87 -3.91
N TYR A 135 7.51 -5.47 -4.87
CA TYR A 135 6.54 -4.74 -5.69
C TYR A 135 5.39 -4.19 -4.86
N THR A 136 4.90 -4.96 -3.89
CA THR A 136 3.88 -4.49 -2.94
C THR A 136 4.39 -3.33 -2.11
N VAL A 137 5.63 -3.40 -1.59
CA VAL A 137 6.22 -2.28 -0.84
C VAL A 137 6.36 -1.03 -1.70
N LEU A 138 6.83 -1.17 -2.94
CA LEU A 138 6.95 -0.07 -3.88
C LEU A 138 5.58 0.58 -4.17
N ASP A 139 4.54 -0.24 -4.27
CA ASP A 139 3.18 0.19 -4.53
C ASP A 139 2.51 0.93 -3.36
N LEU A 140 2.90 0.63 -2.11
CA LEU A 140 2.45 1.33 -0.90
C LEU A 140 3.21 2.64 -0.63
N LEU A 141 4.45 2.74 -1.10
CA LEU A 141 5.39 3.81 -0.74
C LEU A 141 4.86 5.23 -1.00
N PRO A 142 4.17 5.55 -2.12
CA PRO A 142 3.65 6.90 -2.34
C PRO A 142 2.67 7.37 -1.27
N GLU A 143 1.77 6.48 -0.80
CA GLU A 143 0.82 6.80 0.26
C GLU A 143 1.52 6.98 1.61
N VAL A 144 2.59 6.23 1.87
CA VAL A 144 3.44 6.39 3.06
C VAL A 144 4.19 7.72 3.04
N LEU A 145 4.79 8.09 1.91
CA LEU A 145 5.52 9.34 1.75
C LEU A 145 4.60 10.55 1.93
N ALA A 146 3.33 10.45 1.51
CA ALA A 146 2.32 11.48 1.76
C ALA A 146 2.05 11.73 3.26
N GLN A 147 2.42 10.79 4.14
CA GLN A 147 2.27 10.94 5.60
C GLN A 147 3.47 11.60 6.29
N SER A 148 4.42 12.16 5.56
CA SER A 148 5.60 12.86 6.12
C SER A 148 6.42 12.00 7.11
N PRO A 149 6.90 10.81 6.70
CA PRO A 149 7.73 9.96 7.54
C PRO A 149 9.08 10.61 7.87
N ASP A 150 9.62 10.34 9.06
CA ASP A 150 11.02 10.65 9.41
C ASP A 150 11.95 9.48 9.13
N LEU A 151 11.43 8.25 9.24
CA LEU A 151 12.17 7.03 8.97
C LEU A 151 11.26 6.00 8.29
N ILE A 152 11.81 5.32 7.29
CA ILE A 152 11.19 4.16 6.66
C ILE A 152 12.13 2.97 6.86
N VAL A 153 11.62 1.89 7.47
CA VAL A 153 12.34 0.63 7.64
C VAL A 153 11.74 -0.39 6.69
N ILE A 154 12.56 -0.94 5.78
CA ILE A 154 12.12 -1.97 4.83
C ILE A 154 12.82 -3.27 5.19
N TYR A 155 12.04 -4.30 5.49
CA TYR A 155 12.53 -5.66 5.74
C TYR A 155 11.88 -6.64 4.76
N MET A 156 12.58 -6.92 3.65
CA MET A 156 12.07 -7.67 2.49
C MET A 156 13.12 -8.65 1.95
N GLY A 157 12.75 -9.48 0.98
CA GLY A 157 13.65 -10.46 0.33
C GLY A 157 13.14 -11.90 0.34
N HIS A 158 12.36 -12.29 1.35
CA HIS A 158 11.95 -13.69 1.55
C HIS A 158 10.97 -14.22 0.49
N ASN A 159 10.20 -13.34 -0.14
CA ASN A 159 9.13 -13.71 -1.08
C ASN A 159 9.33 -13.13 -2.49
N GLU A 160 10.54 -12.70 -2.87
CA GLU A 160 10.71 -12.03 -4.18
C GLU A 160 10.37 -12.94 -5.37
N PHE A 161 10.53 -14.26 -5.21
CA PHE A 161 10.21 -15.23 -6.25
C PHE A 161 8.74 -15.70 -6.21
N TYR A 162 8.15 -15.88 -5.03
CA TYR A 162 6.82 -16.50 -4.84
C TYR A 162 5.71 -15.57 -4.36
N GLY A 163 6.03 -14.40 -3.81
CA GLY A 163 5.04 -13.45 -3.28
C GLY A 163 4.16 -12.89 -4.41
N ALA A 164 3.04 -12.25 -4.06
CA ALA A 164 2.07 -11.73 -5.05
C ALA A 164 2.77 -11.01 -6.24
N TYR A 165 2.45 -11.43 -7.47
CA TYR A 165 3.09 -10.98 -8.73
C TYR A 165 4.57 -11.34 -8.94
N GLY A 166 5.16 -12.18 -8.09
CA GLY A 166 6.49 -12.78 -8.29
C GLY A 166 6.49 -13.79 -9.44
N SER A 167 7.69 -14.09 -9.97
CA SER A 167 7.86 -14.93 -11.16
C SER A 167 7.35 -16.37 -11.03
N ALA A 168 7.16 -16.88 -9.81
CA ALA A 168 6.55 -18.17 -9.52
C ALA A 168 5.33 -18.05 -8.59
N SER A 169 4.69 -16.89 -8.54
CA SER A 169 3.52 -16.63 -7.70
C SER A 169 2.28 -17.40 -8.18
N ALA A 170 1.53 -17.97 -7.24
CA ALA A 170 0.18 -18.49 -7.51
C ALA A 170 -0.86 -17.36 -7.72
N VAL A 171 -0.48 -16.12 -7.43
CA VAL A 171 -1.27 -14.90 -7.66
C VAL A 171 -0.57 -14.07 -8.75
N SER A 172 -1.16 -14.06 -9.95
CA SER A 172 -0.63 -13.38 -11.14
C SER A 172 -1.66 -12.44 -11.77
N LEU A 173 -1.19 -11.45 -12.52
CA LEU A 173 -2.03 -10.57 -13.33
C LEU A 173 -2.87 -11.43 -14.30
N GLY A 174 -4.19 -11.44 -14.10
CA GLY A 174 -5.15 -12.20 -14.91
C GLY A 174 -5.84 -13.37 -14.19
N GLN A 175 -5.35 -13.80 -13.02
CA GLN A 175 -5.98 -14.86 -12.21
C GLN A 175 -6.71 -14.34 -10.96
N SER A 176 -6.56 -13.06 -10.62
CA SER A 176 -7.19 -12.44 -9.44
C SER A 176 -8.54 -11.77 -9.72
N GLY A 177 -9.04 -11.85 -10.95
CA GLY A 177 -10.36 -11.33 -11.34
C GLY A 177 -11.39 -12.46 -11.38
N GLY A 178 -12.11 -12.64 -10.26
CA GLY A 178 -13.32 -13.44 -10.16
C GLY A 178 -14.42 -12.61 -9.52
#